data_AF-U6LT88-F1
#
_entry.id   AF-U6LT88-F1
#
_cell.length_a   1.000
_cell.length_b   1.000
_cell.length_c   1.000
_cell.angle_alpha   90.00
_cell.angle_beta   90.00
_cell.angle_gamma   90.00
#
_symmetry.space_group_name_H-M   'P 1'
#
loop_
_entity.id
_entity.type
_entity.pdbx_description
1 polymer ?
#
loop_
_entity_poly.entity_id
_entity_poly.type
_entity_poly.pdbx_seq_one_letter_code
_entity_poly.pdbx_strand_id
1 'polypeptide(L)'
;MAKAALEVNLGGAGLIAAVFEQDVCVWYWINIVVDTTLGVYVQYMLLQGARRLFKGAACLDYGVYGAPPRWSACISQGLSWQLFCFLMKAAATAFMLALQGPLFFIGSVLLASLDANPNAKLFVVMVATPFVMNSLQYWVTDSFIKNRTAAR
;
A
#
# COMPACT_ATOMS: atom_id res chain seq x y z
N MET A 1 27.97 -19.39 -21.85
CA MET A 1 27.10 -19.25 -20.66
C MET A 1 27.52 -18.11 -19.71
N ALA A 2 28.78 -17.66 -19.69
CA ALA A 2 29.21 -16.52 -18.85
C ALA A 2 28.73 -15.12 -19.34
N LYS A 3 28.36 -14.99 -20.63
CA LYS A 3 27.93 -13.70 -21.22
C LYS A 3 26.53 -13.25 -20.76
N ALA A 4 25.61 -14.19 -20.52
CA ALA A 4 24.23 -13.88 -20.10
C ALA A 4 24.14 -13.44 -18.62
N ALA A 5 25.02 -13.96 -17.75
CA ALA A 5 25.09 -13.52 -16.35
C ALA A 5 25.65 -12.09 -16.21
N LEU A 6 26.49 -11.65 -17.15
CA LEU A 6 27.09 -10.32 -17.16
C LEU A 6 26.07 -9.23 -17.58
N GLU A 7 25.20 -9.53 -18.55
CA GLU A 7 24.14 -8.60 -19.00
C GLU A 7 23.01 -8.43 -17.97
N VAL A 8 22.71 -9.47 -17.19
CA VAL A 8 21.73 -9.38 -16.08
C VAL A 8 22.27 -8.49 -14.95
N ASN A 9 23.57 -8.57 -14.64
CA ASN A 9 24.19 -7.71 -13.62
C ASN A 9 24.28 -6.24 -14.07
N LEU A 10 24.54 -6.00 -15.36
CA LEU A 10 24.56 -4.64 -15.92
C LEU A 10 23.16 -4.04 -16.07
N GLY A 11 22.14 -4.84 -16.38
CA GLY A 11 20.75 -4.40 -16.42
C GLY A 11 20.21 -4.03 -15.04
N GLY A 12 20.58 -4.80 -14.00
CA GLY A 12 20.27 -4.45 -12.62
C GLY A 12 20.97 -3.18 -12.16
N ALA A 13 22.27 -3.03 -12.46
CA ALA A 13 23.02 -1.80 -12.16
C ALA A 13 22.54 -0.59 -12.96
N GLY A 14 22.13 -0.76 -14.22
CA GLY A 14 21.57 0.30 -15.06
C GLY A 14 20.17 0.74 -14.61
N LEU A 15 19.34 -0.20 -14.18
CA LEU A 15 18.03 0.10 -13.58
C LEU A 15 18.20 0.84 -12.23
N ILE A 16 19.14 0.39 -11.41
CA ILE A 16 19.49 1.03 -10.13
C ILE A 16 20.11 2.42 -10.38
N ALA A 17 20.96 2.59 -11.39
CA ALA A 17 21.54 3.88 -11.77
C ALA A 17 20.48 4.85 -12.33
N ALA A 18 19.52 4.37 -13.11
CA ALA A 18 18.37 5.17 -13.56
C ALA A 18 17.46 5.57 -12.39
N VAL A 19 17.31 4.69 -11.38
CA VAL A 19 16.63 5.02 -10.12
C VAL A 19 17.41 6.03 -9.29
N PHE A 20 18.75 6.04 -9.36
CA PHE A 20 19.59 7.08 -8.74
C PHE A 20 19.66 8.39 -9.55
N GLU A 21 19.44 8.36 -10.87
CA GLU A 21 19.24 9.58 -11.68
C GLU A 21 17.89 10.26 -11.37
N GLN A 22 16.88 9.48 -10.95
CA GLN A 22 15.57 10.00 -10.56
C GLN A 22 15.49 10.28 -9.06
N ASP A 23 14.74 11.31 -8.68
CA ASP A 23 14.66 11.74 -7.28
C ASP A 23 13.97 10.68 -6.40
N VAL A 24 14.75 10.07 -5.50
CA VAL A 24 14.30 9.01 -4.59
C VAL A 24 13.19 9.49 -3.66
N CYS A 25 13.20 10.76 -3.26
CA CYS A 25 12.15 11.32 -2.40
C CYS A 25 10.81 11.36 -3.15
N VAL A 26 10.84 11.69 -4.45
CA VAL A 26 9.64 11.70 -5.31
C VAL A 26 9.06 10.30 -5.42
N TRP A 27 9.89 9.29 -5.73
CA TRP A 27 9.44 7.90 -5.84
C TRP A 27 8.90 7.34 -4.53
N TYR A 28 9.55 7.64 -3.42
CA TYR A 28 9.10 7.25 -2.09
C TYR A 28 7.75 7.90 -1.75
N TRP A 29 7.60 9.20 -2.02
CA TRP A 29 6.35 9.93 -1.80
C TRP A 29 5.20 9.35 -2.62
N ILE A 30 5.44 9.06 -3.91
CA ILE A 30 4.46 8.42 -4.79
C ILE A 30 4.06 7.05 -4.23
N ASN A 31 5.01 6.25 -3.75
CA ASN A 31 4.72 4.92 -3.18
C ASN A 31 3.74 5.03 -2.00
N ILE A 32 3.99 5.95 -1.06
CA ILE A 32 3.10 6.20 0.08
C ILE A 32 1.73 6.67 -0.39
N VAL A 33 1.68 7.65 -1.28
CA VAL A 33 0.40 8.22 -1.74
C VAL A 33 -0.43 7.16 -2.45
N VAL A 34 0.18 6.37 -3.34
CA VAL A 34 -0.53 5.28 -4.04
C VAL A 34 -0.99 4.21 -3.07
N ASP A 35 -0.14 3.75 -2.15
CA ASP A 35 -0.50 2.74 -1.16
C ASP A 35 -1.67 3.18 -0.27
N THR A 36 -1.66 4.43 0.19
CA THR A 36 -2.64 4.96 1.14
C THR A 36 -3.94 5.43 0.46
N THR A 37 -3.94 5.66 -0.86
CA THR A 37 -5.14 6.05 -1.62
C THR A 37 -5.73 4.86 -2.39
N LEU A 38 -5.03 4.42 -3.45
CA LEU A 38 -5.43 3.27 -4.26
C LEU A 38 -5.49 2.01 -3.41
N GLY A 39 -4.54 1.82 -2.50
CA GLY A 39 -4.50 0.61 -1.68
C GLY A 39 -5.69 0.50 -0.74
N VAL A 40 -6.15 1.60 -0.13
CA VAL A 40 -7.36 1.60 0.70
C VAL A 40 -8.61 1.32 -0.14
N TYR A 41 -8.70 1.90 -1.33
CA TYR A 41 -9.80 1.64 -2.26
C TYR A 41 -9.87 0.16 -2.69
N VAL A 42 -8.72 -0.42 -3.04
CA VAL A 42 -8.63 -1.84 -3.42
C VAL A 42 -8.98 -2.74 -2.24
N GLN A 43 -8.49 -2.44 -1.03
CA GLN A 43 -8.86 -3.18 0.19
C GLN A 43 -10.37 -3.17 0.44
N TYR A 44 -11.01 -2.00 0.28
CA TYR A 44 -12.46 -1.88 0.41
C TYR A 44 -13.20 -2.78 -0.60
N MET A 45 -12.79 -2.76 -1.86
CA MET A 45 -13.40 -3.59 -2.91
C MET A 45 -13.18 -5.09 -2.66
N LEU A 46 -11.97 -5.49 -2.24
CA LEU A 46 -11.66 -6.87 -1.90
C LEU A 46 -12.50 -7.37 -0.73
N LEU A 47 -12.63 -6.58 0.34
CA LEU A 47 -13.45 -6.94 1.48
C LEU A 47 -14.93 -7.09 1.10
N GLN A 48 -15.47 -6.12 0.34
CA GLN A 48 -16.87 -6.16 -0.07
C GLN A 48 -17.16 -7.32 -1.03
N GLY A 49 -16.23 -7.61 -1.95
CA GLY A 49 -16.29 -8.77 -2.83
C GLY A 49 -16.23 -10.09 -2.05
N ALA A 50 -15.28 -10.20 -1.11
CA ALA A 50 -15.11 -11.38 -0.27
C ALA A 50 -16.35 -11.66 0.59
N ARG A 51 -16.96 -10.63 1.21
CA ARG A 51 -18.21 -10.76 1.97
C ARG A 51 -19.38 -11.23 1.11
N ARG A 52 -19.44 -10.82 -0.15
CA ARG A 52 -20.49 -11.25 -1.09
C ARG A 52 -20.29 -12.70 -1.55
N LEU A 53 -19.05 -13.11 -1.78
CA LEU A 53 -18.70 -14.44 -2.27
C LEU A 53 -18.74 -15.50 -1.16
N PHE A 54 -18.21 -15.17 0.02
CA PHE A 54 -18.07 -16.06 1.16
C PHE A 54 -19.01 -15.64 2.30
N LYS A 55 -20.32 -15.72 2.05
CA LYS A 55 -21.34 -15.39 3.06
C LYS A 55 -21.21 -16.32 4.28
N GLY A 56 -21.10 -15.74 5.47
CA GLY A 56 -21.02 -16.48 6.73
C GLY A 56 -19.62 -17.05 7.06
N ALA A 57 -18.58 -16.65 6.33
CA ALA A 57 -17.23 -17.04 6.66
C ALA A 57 -16.72 -16.31 7.92
N ALA A 58 -16.48 -17.06 8.99
CA ALA A 58 -15.98 -16.52 10.27
C ALA A 58 -14.63 -15.78 10.15
N CYS A 59 -13.86 -16.02 9.08
CA CYS A 59 -12.62 -15.31 8.78
C CYS A 59 -12.82 -13.88 8.27
N LEU A 60 -14.06 -13.48 7.93
CA LEU A 60 -14.43 -12.14 7.46
C LEU A 60 -15.30 -11.37 8.47
N ASP A 61 -15.67 -12.01 9.57
CA ASP A 61 -16.41 -11.42 10.69
C ASP A 61 -15.46 -10.77 11.69
N TYR A 62 -14.76 -9.74 11.21
CA TYR A 62 -13.83 -8.95 12.02
C TYR A 62 -14.51 -8.38 13.26
N GLY A 63 -13.86 -8.55 14.41
CA GLY A 63 -14.34 -8.08 15.71
C GLY A 63 -15.08 -9.14 16.54
N VAL A 64 -15.39 -10.31 15.98
CA VAL A 64 -16.00 -11.43 16.71
C VAL A 64 -14.95 -12.50 17.00
N TYR A 65 -14.46 -12.55 18.24
CA TYR A 65 -13.41 -13.50 18.67
C TYR A 65 -13.91 -14.61 19.61
N GLY A 66 -15.16 -14.52 20.09
CA GLY A 66 -15.75 -15.41 21.09
C GLY A 66 -15.43 -15.01 22.54
N ALA A 67 -16.10 -15.66 23.50
CA ALA A 67 -15.89 -15.48 24.93
C ALA A 67 -15.71 -16.87 25.60
N PRO A 68 -14.49 -17.27 26.01
CA PRO A 68 -13.20 -16.56 25.93
C PRO A 68 -12.67 -16.40 24.48
N PRO A 69 -11.76 -15.44 24.21
CA PRO A 69 -11.25 -15.19 22.86
C PRO A 69 -10.52 -16.40 22.30
N ARG A 70 -10.96 -16.87 21.14
CA ARG A 70 -10.41 -18.05 20.48
C ARG A 70 -9.27 -17.63 19.55
N TRP A 71 -8.07 -18.15 19.81
CA TRP A 71 -6.90 -17.91 18.97
C TRP A 71 -7.10 -18.31 17.51
N SER A 72 -7.89 -19.36 17.24
CA SER A 72 -8.21 -19.79 15.88
C SER A 72 -8.99 -18.73 15.09
N ALA A 73 -9.92 -18.01 15.73
CA ALA A 73 -10.67 -16.91 15.09
C ALA A 73 -9.76 -15.71 14.83
N CYS A 74 -8.91 -15.34 15.80
CA CYS A 74 -7.94 -14.26 15.66
C CYS A 74 -6.95 -14.52 14.50
N ILE A 75 -6.36 -15.71 14.45
CA ILE A 75 -5.42 -16.08 13.38
C ILE A 75 -6.14 -16.15 12.03
N SER A 76 -7.34 -16.71 11.97
CA SER A 76 -8.09 -16.81 10.71
C SER A 76 -8.45 -15.44 10.13
N GLN A 77 -8.89 -14.49 10.98
CA GLN A 77 -9.14 -13.10 10.58
C GLN A 77 -7.84 -12.36 10.24
N GLY A 78 -6.75 -12.61 10.98
CA GLY A 78 -5.44 -12.04 10.67
C GLY A 78 -4.91 -12.50 9.31
N LEU A 79 -5.04 -13.79 8.99
CA LEU A 79 -4.61 -14.36 7.72
C LEU A 79 -5.46 -13.86 6.54
N SER A 80 -6.78 -13.75 6.70
CA SER A 80 -7.64 -13.17 5.66
C SER A 80 -7.28 -11.71 5.39
N TRP A 81 -7.00 -10.94 6.44
CA TRP A 81 -6.55 -9.56 6.31
C TRP A 81 -5.17 -9.47 5.63
N GLN A 82 -4.24 -10.33 6.01
CA GLN A 82 -2.90 -10.39 5.40
C GLN A 82 -2.98 -10.69 3.91
N LEU A 83 -3.90 -11.57 3.49
CA LEU A 83 -4.16 -11.83 2.08
C LEU A 83 -4.67 -10.57 1.35
N PHE A 84 -5.57 -9.80 1.96
CA PHE A 84 -6.05 -8.54 1.38
C PHE A 84 -4.93 -7.50 1.26
N CYS A 85 -4.08 -7.35 2.28
CA CYS A 85 -2.89 -6.49 2.22
C CYS A 85 -1.95 -6.90 1.08
N PHE A 86 -1.71 -8.20 0.90
CA PHE A 86 -0.86 -8.71 -0.17
C PHE A 86 -1.45 -8.41 -1.57
N LEU A 87 -2.73 -8.71 -1.78
CA LEU A 87 -3.42 -8.44 -3.05
C LEU A 87 -3.47 -6.95 -3.36
N MET A 88 -3.73 -6.12 -2.34
CA MET A 88 -3.67 -4.67 -2.45
C MET A 88 -2.28 -4.21 -2.90
N LYS A 89 -1.21 -4.71 -2.27
CA LYS A 89 0.16 -4.28 -2.58
C LYS A 89 0.57 -4.71 -3.98
N ALA A 90 0.14 -5.89 -4.43
CA ALA A 90 0.34 -6.35 -5.80
C ALA A 90 -0.36 -5.43 -6.81
N ALA A 91 -1.61 -5.03 -6.55
CA ALA A 91 -2.35 -4.11 -7.40
C ALA A 91 -1.71 -2.71 -7.45
N ALA A 92 -1.28 -2.18 -6.30
CA ALA A 92 -0.57 -0.90 -6.22
C ALA A 92 0.75 -0.93 -7.00
N THR A 93 1.52 -2.01 -6.87
CA THR A 93 2.77 -2.20 -7.63
C THR A 93 2.51 -2.26 -9.13
N ALA A 94 1.51 -3.04 -9.56
CA ALA A 94 1.14 -3.14 -10.98
C ALA A 94 0.71 -1.77 -11.56
N PHE A 95 -0.05 -0.99 -10.78
CA PHE A 95 -0.45 0.37 -11.15
C PHE A 95 0.75 1.31 -11.31
N MET A 96 1.70 1.27 -10.37
CA MET A 96 2.92 2.07 -10.43
C MET A 96 3.79 1.71 -11.64
N LEU A 97 3.92 0.42 -11.95
CA LEU A 97 4.69 -0.03 -13.13
C LEU A 97 4.04 0.42 -14.44
N ALA A 98 2.71 0.40 -14.51
CA ALA A 98 1.97 0.81 -15.71
C ALA A 98 2.04 2.32 -15.96
N LEU A 99 2.11 3.15 -14.91
CA LEU A 99 2.00 4.61 -15.00
C LEU A 99 3.24 5.35 -14.47
N GLN A 100 4.41 4.71 -14.51
CA GLN A 100 5.67 5.26 -13.97
C GLN A 100 5.97 6.70 -14.46
N GLY A 101 5.79 6.97 -15.76
CA GLY A 101 6.06 8.28 -16.37
C GLY A 101 5.18 9.41 -15.82
N PRO A 102 3.84 9.33 -15.96
CA PRO A 102 2.95 10.38 -15.46
C PRO A 102 2.98 10.52 -13.94
N LEU A 103 3.15 9.42 -13.18
CA LEU A 103 3.29 9.49 -11.72
C LEU A 103 4.52 10.29 -11.31
N PHE A 104 5.67 10.03 -11.96
CA PHE A 104 6.89 10.77 -11.68
C PHE A 104 6.73 12.26 -11.99
N PHE A 105 6.12 12.61 -13.14
CA PHE A 105 5.87 14.01 -13.49
C PHE A 105 4.97 14.73 -12.47
N ILE A 106 3.88 14.09 -12.05
CA ILE A 106 2.99 14.67 -11.04
C ILE A 106 3.72 14.84 -9.71
N GLY A 107 4.48 13.82 -9.28
CA GLY A 107 5.24 13.85 -8.05
C GLY A 107 6.31 14.94 -8.05
N SER A 108 7.04 15.11 -9.16
CA SER A 108 8.07 16.14 -9.28
C SER A 108 7.48 17.54 -9.27
N VAL A 109 6.36 17.77 -9.96
CA VAL A 109 5.66 19.07 -9.96
C VAL A 109 5.14 19.42 -8.56
N LEU A 110 4.56 18.46 -7.84
CA LEU A 110 4.05 18.70 -6.48
C LEU A 110 5.17 18.95 -5.47
N LEU A 111 6.30 18.26 -5.62
CA LEU A 111 7.45 18.42 -4.74
C LEU A 111 8.40 19.55 -5.15
N ALA A 112 8.25 20.14 -6.34
CA ALA A 112 9.10 21.21 -6.85
C ALA A 112 9.17 22.43 -5.89
N SER A 113 8.07 22.71 -5.19
CA SER A 113 8.03 23.81 -4.20
C SER A 113 8.92 23.55 -2.97
N LEU A 114 9.28 22.29 -2.71
CA LEU A 114 10.13 21.89 -1.59
C LEU A 114 11.61 21.72 -1.98
N ASP A 115 11.95 21.81 -3.27
CA ASP A 115 13.33 21.67 -3.76
C ASP A 115 14.26 22.80 -3.28
N ALA A 116 13.70 23.96 -2.92
CA ALA A 116 14.46 25.06 -2.34
C ALA A 116 15.10 24.71 -0.98
N ASN A 117 14.54 23.75 -0.24
CA ASN A 117 15.02 23.36 1.09
C ASN A 117 15.03 21.83 1.25
N PRO A 118 16.18 21.16 1.00
CA PRO A 118 16.27 19.69 1.03
C PRO A 118 15.85 19.05 2.34
N ASN A 119 16.17 19.68 3.49
CA ASN A 119 15.75 19.20 4.81
C ASN A 119 14.23 19.24 4.99
N ALA A 120 13.58 20.29 4.45
CA ALA A 120 12.12 20.41 4.52
C ALA A 120 11.45 19.37 3.61
N LYS A 121 11.98 19.14 2.40
CA LYS A 121 11.52 18.09 1.49
C LYS A 121 11.56 16.72 2.16
N LEU A 122 12.71 16.37 2.75
CA LEU A 122 12.90 15.08 3.43
C LEU A 122 11.90 14.91 4.58
N PHE A 123 11.74 15.93 5.42
CA PHE A 123 10.79 15.89 6.54
C PHE A 123 9.34 15.72 6.06
N VAL A 124 8.91 16.48 5.05
CA VAL A 124 7.53 16.40 4.54
C VAL A 124 7.26 15.03 3.92
N VAL A 125 8.19 14.51 3.13
CA VAL A 125 8.05 13.25 2.40
C VAL A 125 8.11 12.04 3.32
N MET A 126 9.07 12.00 4.25
CA MET A 126 9.32 10.83 5.10
C MET A 126 8.61 10.86 6.45
N VAL A 127 8.20 12.03 6.94
CA VAL A 127 7.56 12.16 8.26
C VAL A 127 6.12 12.63 8.12
N ALA A 128 5.91 13.84 7.60
CA ALA A 128 4.58 14.45 7.63
C ALA A 128 3.56 13.69 6.78
N THR A 129 3.93 13.33 5.54
CA THR A 129 3.05 12.62 4.62
C THR A 129 2.66 11.24 5.15
N PRO A 130 3.59 10.32 5.50
CA PRO A 130 3.20 9.02 6.03
C PRO A 130 2.46 9.14 7.36
N PHE A 131 2.76 10.12 8.21
CA PHE A 131 2.01 10.32 9.46
C PHE A 131 0.52 10.61 9.18
N VAL A 132 0.24 11.58 8.31
CA VAL A 132 -1.15 11.97 7.98
C VAL A 132 -1.84 10.86 7.20
N MET A 133 -1.22 10.36 6.13
CA MET A 133 -1.84 9.42 5.21
C MET A 133 -2.09 8.05 5.86
N ASN A 134 -1.14 7.53 6.66
CA ASN A 134 -1.38 6.27 7.37
C ASN A 134 -2.45 6.42 8.45
N SER A 135 -2.50 7.56 9.15
CA SER A 135 -3.57 7.83 10.12
C SER A 135 -4.95 7.83 9.45
N LEU A 136 -5.07 8.48 8.29
CA LEU A 136 -6.29 8.44 7.47
C LEU A 136 -6.61 7.01 7.00
N GLN A 137 -5.61 6.26 6.54
CA GLN A 137 -5.80 4.87 6.12
C GLN A 137 -6.35 4.02 7.26
N TYR A 138 -5.80 4.10 8.48
CA TYR A 138 -6.31 3.36 9.62
C TYR A 138 -7.74 3.75 9.97
N TRP A 139 -8.05 5.05 9.96
CA TRP A 139 -9.40 5.54 10.27
C TRP A 139 -10.44 5.06 9.25
N VAL A 140 -10.14 5.16 7.96
CA VAL A 140 -11.03 4.67 6.89
C VAL A 140 -11.19 3.16 6.97
N THR A 141 -10.09 2.44 7.19
CA THR A 141 -10.07 0.98 7.29
C THR A 141 -10.92 0.48 8.45
N ASP A 142 -10.76 1.06 9.65
CA ASP A 142 -11.59 0.71 10.81
C ASP A 142 -13.09 0.97 10.54
N SER A 143 -13.40 2.02 9.77
CA SER A 143 -14.78 2.40 9.45
C SER A 143 -15.52 1.37 8.60
N PHE A 144 -14.85 0.69 7.65
CA PHE A 144 -15.50 -0.30 6.78
C PHE A 144 -15.28 -1.76 7.23
N ILE A 145 -14.23 -2.04 8.00
CA ILE A 145 -13.99 -3.38 8.54
C ILE A 145 -15.10 -3.77 9.51
N LYS A 146 -15.55 -2.85 10.36
CA LYS A 146 -16.59 -3.15 11.37
C LYS A 146 -17.91 -3.51 10.69
N ASN A 147 -18.34 -4.75 10.88
CA ASN A 147 -19.63 -5.24 10.39
C ASN A 147 -20.73 -4.71 11.31
N ARG A 148 -21.34 -3.57 10.96
CA ARG A 148 -22.43 -2.94 11.75
C ARG A 148 -23.68 -3.83 11.89
N THR A 149 -23.77 -4.88 11.09
CA THR A 149 -24.88 -5.84 11.10
C THR A 149 -24.83 -6.77 12.31
N ALA A 150 -23.67 -7.01 12.91
CA ALA A 150 -23.51 -7.88 14.08
C ALA A 150 -23.99 -7.24 15.41
N ALA A 151 -24.45 -5.99 15.37
CA ALA A 151 -25.00 -5.26 16.51
C ALA A 151 -26.55 -5.26 16.55
N ARG A 152 -27.20 -6.17 15.80
CA ARG A 152 -28.64 -6.42 15.87
C ARG A 152 -28.93 -7.82 16.37
#